data_AF-A0A7V9UPA1-F1
#
_entry.id   AF-A0A7V9UPA1-F1
#
_cell.length_a   1.000
_cell.length_b   1.000
_cell.length_c   1.000
_cell.angle_alpha   90.00
_cell.angle_beta   90.00
_cell.angle_gamma   90.00
#
_symmetry.space_group_name_H-M   'P 1'
#
loop_
_entity.id
_entity.type
_entity.pdbx_description
1 polymer ?
#
loop_
_entity_poly.entity_id
_entity_poly.type
_entity_poly.pdbx_seq_one_letter_code
_entity_poly.pdbx_strand_id
1 'polypeptide(L)'
;MKKAVAPGMKAPLTTLLIAKSIIESLFVGALAIGFYLTAFTPFFRGTLDKADARHVYGWVVSQSEPQTRVEVQLYIDGRFAGSRSADVSRPDVKAAGRAEDENHGFSFDTPPLSAGQHEARVYAVHMSGEGQRRTLQLIGKPFSFNITKDEARPTVSKHLNPEK
;
A
#
# COMPACT_ATOMS: atom_id res chain seq x y z
N MET A 1 -41.64 -44.37 44.47
CA MET A 1 -41.29 -43.21 43.59
C MET A 1 -40.55 -43.75 42.36
N LYS A 2 -41.12 -43.64 41.15
CA LYS A 2 -40.47 -44.05 39.90
C LYS A 2 -39.67 -42.86 39.36
N LYS A 3 -38.34 -42.97 39.25
CA LYS A 3 -37.51 -42.00 38.51
C LYS A 3 -37.68 -42.25 37.01
N ALA A 4 -38.18 -41.26 36.27
CA ALA A 4 -38.16 -41.28 34.82
C ALA A 4 -36.72 -41.05 34.35
N VAL A 5 -36.17 -42.01 33.59
CA VAL A 5 -34.90 -41.85 32.87
C VAL A 5 -35.22 -41.12 31.57
N ALA A 6 -34.62 -39.94 31.37
CA ALA A 6 -34.79 -39.19 30.13
C ALA A 6 -34.22 -40.00 28.94
N PRO A 7 -34.93 -40.10 27.80
CA PRO A 7 -34.44 -40.84 26.66
C PRO A 7 -33.20 -40.16 26.07
N GLY A 8 -32.09 -40.90 26.03
CA GLY A 8 -30.84 -40.46 25.40
C GLY A 8 -31.04 -40.29 23.89
N MET A 9 -30.95 -39.05 23.42
CA MET A 9 -31.14 -38.68 22.02
C MET A 9 -29.92 -39.17 21.20
N LYS A 10 -30.07 -40.29 20.49
CA LYS A 10 -29.03 -40.81 19.59
C LYS A 10 -29.14 -40.11 18.23
N ALA A 11 -28.32 -39.09 18.00
CA ALA A 11 -28.21 -38.49 16.66
C ALA A 11 -27.57 -39.50 15.69
N PRO A 12 -28.04 -39.61 14.43
CA PRO A 12 -27.43 -40.49 13.45
C PRO A 12 -26.03 -40.00 13.10
N LEU A 13 -25.13 -40.94 12.81
CA LEU A 13 -23.72 -40.66 12.51
C LEU A 13 -23.54 -39.63 11.37
N THR A 14 -24.44 -39.64 10.38
CA THR A 14 -24.45 -38.66 9.28
C THR A 14 -24.64 -37.23 9.76
N THR A 15 -25.54 -36.99 10.72
CA THR A 15 -25.76 -35.66 11.32
C THR A 15 -24.53 -35.19 12.11
N LEU A 16 -23.86 -36.09 12.84
CA LEU A 16 -22.61 -35.76 13.56
C LEU A 16 -21.46 -35.43 12.60
N LEU A 17 -21.33 -36.16 11.49
CA LEU A 17 -20.30 -35.90 10.47
C LEU A 17 -20.53 -34.57 9.74
N ILE A 18 -21.78 -34.25 9.39
CA ILE A 18 -22.14 -32.95 8.80
C ILE A 18 -21.81 -31.80 9.78
N ALA A 19 -22.24 -31.93 11.04
CA ALA A 19 -21.96 -30.91 12.06
C ALA A 19 -20.46 -30.68 12.27
N LYS A 20 -19.66 -31.75 12.35
CA LYS A 20 -18.19 -31.67 12.44
C LYS A 20 -17.59 -30.97 11.23
N SER A 21 -18.00 -31.34 10.02
CA SER A 21 -17.49 -30.73 8.79
C SER A 21 -17.81 -29.23 8.72
N ILE A 22 -19.01 -28.82 9.16
CA ILE A 22 -19.37 -27.40 9.26
C ILE A 22 -18.45 -26.69 10.26
N ILE A 23 -18.24 -27.26 11.45
CA ILE A 23 -17.35 -26.68 12.48
C ILE A 23 -15.91 -26.55 11.95
N GLU A 24 -15.38 -27.58 11.30
CA GLU A 24 -14.03 -27.54 10.70
C GLU A 24 -13.93 -26.48 9.61
N SER A 25 -14.95 -26.38 8.75
CA SER A 25 -14.99 -25.38 7.68
C SER A 25 -15.04 -23.96 8.24
N LEU A 26 -15.85 -23.72 9.28
CA LEU A 26 -15.93 -22.42 9.96
C LEU A 26 -14.61 -22.09 10.67
N PHE A 27 -13.96 -23.07 11.29
CA PHE A 27 -12.67 -22.88 11.95
C PHE A 27 -11.57 -22.53 10.95
N VAL A 28 -11.47 -23.28 9.84
CA VAL A 28 -10.52 -22.99 8.76
C VAL A 28 -10.83 -21.62 8.14
N GLY A 29 -12.11 -21.29 7.93
CA GLY A 29 -12.53 -19.98 7.44
C GLY A 29 -12.12 -18.84 8.39
N ALA A 30 -12.33 -19.00 9.69
CA ALA A 30 -11.95 -18.02 10.70
C ALA A 30 -10.42 -17.85 10.77
N LEU A 31 -9.66 -18.95 10.70
CA LEU A 31 -8.19 -18.91 10.64
C LEU A 31 -7.70 -18.22 9.36
N ALA A 32 -8.29 -18.55 8.20
CA ALA A 32 -7.92 -17.93 6.93
C ALA A 32 -8.20 -16.42 6.93
N ILE A 33 -9.35 -16.00 7.47
CA ILE A 33 -9.69 -14.57 7.63
C ILE A 33 -8.72 -13.90 8.60
N GLY A 34 -8.46 -14.50 9.77
CA GLY A 34 -7.53 -13.95 10.76
C GLY A 34 -6.09 -13.82 10.22
N PHE A 35 -5.62 -14.84 9.50
CA PHE A 35 -4.34 -14.79 8.80
C PHE A 35 -4.35 -13.74 7.70
N TYR A 36 -5.42 -13.63 6.92
CA TYR A 36 -5.56 -12.61 5.88
C TYR A 36 -5.47 -11.19 6.47
N LEU A 37 -6.15 -10.93 7.58
CA LEU A 37 -6.12 -9.64 8.26
C LEU A 37 -4.80 -9.32 8.94
N THR A 38 -3.95 -10.31 9.23
CA THR A 38 -2.64 -10.06 9.87
C THR A 38 -1.49 -10.05 8.88
N ALA A 39 -1.53 -10.92 7.87
CA ALA A 39 -0.48 -11.05 6.86
C ALA A 39 -0.71 -10.17 5.62
N PHE A 40 -1.93 -9.67 5.38
CA PHE A 40 -2.29 -8.91 4.19
C PHE A 40 -3.15 -7.65 4.48
N THR A 41 -3.20 -7.16 5.73
CA THR A 41 -3.72 -5.81 6.01
C THR A 41 -2.90 -4.74 5.28
N PRO A 42 -3.46 -3.53 5.03
CA PRO A 42 -2.79 -2.55 4.20
C PRO A 42 -1.46 -2.13 4.83
N PHE A 43 -0.35 -2.59 4.23
CA PHE A 43 0.99 -2.33 4.76
C PHE A 43 1.33 -0.84 4.71
N PHE A 44 0.66 -0.07 3.85
CA PHE A 44 0.70 1.37 3.90
C PHE A 44 -0.65 2.00 3.55
N ARG A 45 -0.98 3.11 4.21
CA ARG A 45 -2.08 3.99 3.86
C ARG A 45 -1.51 5.32 3.38
N GLY A 46 -1.91 5.76 2.20
CA GLY A 46 -1.42 7.01 1.63
C GLY A 46 -2.12 7.39 0.35
N THR A 47 -1.82 8.59 -0.16
CA THR A 47 -2.31 9.07 -1.44
C THR A 47 -1.32 10.05 -2.06
N LEU A 48 -1.38 10.18 -3.38
CA LEU A 48 -0.83 11.32 -4.10
C LEU A 48 -1.88 12.44 -4.02
N ASP A 49 -1.47 13.61 -3.55
CA ASP A 49 -2.34 14.79 -3.51
C ASP A 49 -2.28 15.55 -4.83
N LYS A 50 -1.09 15.61 -5.44
CA LYS A 50 -0.87 16.26 -6.74
C LYS A 50 0.32 15.68 -7.48
N ALA A 51 0.25 15.70 -8.81
CA ALA A 51 1.39 15.60 -9.72
C ALA A 51 1.26 16.64 -10.83
N ASP A 52 2.32 17.39 -11.10
CA ASP A 52 2.39 18.37 -12.19
C ASP A 52 3.82 18.50 -12.74
N ALA A 53 4.06 19.46 -13.63
CA ALA A 53 5.36 19.72 -14.25
C ALA A 53 6.51 20.03 -13.28
N ARG A 54 6.19 20.37 -12.03
CA ARG A 54 7.14 20.87 -11.04
C ARG A 54 7.26 19.92 -9.86
N HIS A 55 6.15 19.44 -9.32
CA HIS A 55 6.16 18.65 -8.10
C HIS A 55 5.19 17.47 -8.15
N VAL A 56 5.60 16.39 -7.49
CA VAL A 56 4.73 15.27 -7.12
C VAL A 56 4.79 15.10 -5.61
N TYR A 57 3.65 15.25 -4.93
CA TYR A 57 3.61 15.19 -3.47
C TYR A 57 2.35 14.51 -2.95
N GLY A 58 2.45 14.09 -1.70
CA GLY A 58 1.40 13.36 -1.02
C GLY A 58 1.82 12.97 0.39
N TRP A 59 1.20 11.94 0.92
CA TRP A 59 1.53 11.38 2.22
C TRP A 59 1.40 9.86 2.24
N VAL A 60 2.12 9.23 3.14
CA VAL A 60 2.03 7.80 3.42
C VAL A 60 2.38 7.48 4.87
N VAL A 61 1.62 6.55 5.46
CA VAL A 61 1.79 6.06 6.82
C VAL A 61 1.84 4.54 6.78
N SER A 62 2.76 3.94 7.54
CA SER A 62 2.72 2.51 7.82
C SER A 62 1.65 2.21 8.86
N GLN A 63 0.71 1.32 8.57
CA GLN A 63 -0.32 0.96 9.54
C GLN A 63 0.20 0.04 10.65
N SER A 64 1.26 -0.72 10.37
CA SER A 64 1.91 -1.60 11.35
C SER A 64 2.92 -0.84 12.22
N GLU A 65 3.52 0.22 11.67
CA GLU A 65 4.56 1.01 12.34
C GLU A 65 4.29 2.52 12.17
N PRO A 66 3.25 3.08 12.84
CA PRO A 66 2.76 4.44 12.57
C PRO A 66 3.77 5.56 12.81
N GLN A 67 4.83 5.30 13.58
CA GLN A 67 5.89 6.28 13.90
C GLN A 67 7.04 6.26 12.90
N THR A 68 7.03 5.35 11.92
CA THR A 68 8.12 5.20 10.96
C THR A 68 7.95 6.11 9.74
N ARG A 69 9.08 6.58 9.21
CA ARG A 69 9.13 7.31 7.93
C ARG A 69 9.28 6.30 6.81
N VAL A 70 8.25 6.24 5.97
CA VAL A 70 8.19 5.25 4.89
C VAL A 70 9.04 5.73 3.73
N GLU A 71 9.94 4.89 3.22
CA GLU A 71 10.61 5.16 1.95
C GLU A 71 9.59 5.01 0.80
N VAL A 72 9.52 6.00 -0.08
CA VAL A 72 8.66 6.01 -1.26
C VAL A 72 9.47 6.16 -2.54
N GLN A 73 9.02 5.50 -3.59
CA GLN A 73 9.59 5.61 -4.94
C GLN A 73 8.58 6.19 -5.91
N LEU A 74 8.99 7.22 -6.64
CA LEU A 74 8.21 7.80 -7.73
C LEU A 74 8.58 7.14 -9.06
N TYR A 75 7.56 6.74 -9.80
CA TYR A 75 7.65 6.33 -11.19
C TYR A 75 6.75 7.23 -12.03
N ILE A 76 7.27 7.72 -13.16
CA ILE A 76 6.50 8.46 -14.16
C ILE A 76 6.58 7.67 -15.46
N ASP A 77 5.41 7.32 -16.01
CA ASP A 77 5.27 6.48 -17.21
C ASP A 77 6.07 5.16 -17.12
N GLY A 78 6.07 4.56 -15.92
CA GLY A 78 6.80 3.32 -15.63
C GLY A 78 8.31 3.48 -15.47
N ARG A 79 8.87 4.69 -15.57
CA ARG A 79 10.30 4.97 -15.35
C ARG A 79 10.55 5.49 -13.95
N PHE A 80 11.55 4.95 -13.27
CA PHE A 80 11.98 5.42 -11.95
C PHE A 80 12.44 6.88 -12.04
N ALA A 81 11.83 7.74 -11.25
CA ALA A 81 12.13 9.18 -11.18
C ALA A 81 12.89 9.55 -9.89
N GLY A 82 12.72 8.79 -8.80
CA GLY A 82 13.46 9.02 -7.56
C GLY A 82 12.91 8.22 -6.38
N SER A 83 13.67 8.20 -5.29
CA SER A 83 13.27 7.66 -3.98
C SER A 83 13.48 8.71 -2.89
N ARG A 84 12.62 8.72 -1.87
CA ARG A 84 12.74 9.62 -0.71
C ARG A 84 12.03 9.04 0.51
N SER A 85 12.45 9.46 1.70
CA SER A 85 11.70 9.24 2.94
C SER A 85 10.46 10.14 3.00
N ALA A 86 9.34 9.64 3.52
CA ALA A 86 8.16 10.43 3.82
C ALA A 86 8.29 11.10 5.19
N ASP A 87 9.06 12.19 5.26
CA ASP A 87 9.41 12.93 6.47
C ASP A 87 8.99 14.40 6.46
N VAL A 88 8.26 14.83 5.42
CA VAL A 88 7.74 16.20 5.30
C VAL A 88 6.54 16.39 6.23
N SER A 89 6.51 17.50 6.97
CA SER A 89 5.39 17.83 7.87
C SER A 89 4.08 18.05 7.11
N ARG A 90 3.02 17.43 7.62
CA ARG A 90 1.62 17.42 7.15
C ARG A 90 0.67 17.46 8.35
N PRO A 91 0.52 18.64 8.99
CA PRO A 91 -0.38 18.80 10.13
C PRO A 91 -1.84 18.50 9.78
N ASP A 92 -2.23 18.72 8.53
CA ASP A 92 -3.56 18.40 8.00
C ASP A 92 -3.87 16.90 8.01
N VAL A 93 -2.87 16.06 7.71
CA VAL A 93 -3.00 14.59 7.72
C VAL A 93 -3.20 14.08 9.15
N LYS A 94 -2.42 14.62 10.10
CA LYS A 94 -2.60 14.34 11.53
C LYS A 94 -3.95 14.81 12.04
N ALA A 95 -4.34 16.05 11.74
CA ALA A 95 -5.61 16.63 12.17
C ALA A 95 -6.82 15.84 11.65
N ALA A 96 -6.71 15.23 10.46
CA ALA A 96 -7.71 14.33 9.90
C ALA A 96 -7.70 12.90 10.50
N GLY A 97 -6.87 12.63 11.52
CA GLY A 97 -6.75 11.32 12.17
C GLY A 97 -6.17 10.24 11.26
N ARG A 98 -5.35 10.62 10.27
CA ARG A 98 -4.77 9.68 9.29
C ARG A 98 -3.36 9.22 9.66
N ALA A 99 -2.70 9.96 10.54
CA ALA A 99 -1.37 9.70 11.06
C ALA A 99 -1.31 10.06 12.56
N GLU A 100 -0.38 9.45 13.30
CA GLU A 100 -0.16 9.76 14.72
C GLU A 100 0.68 11.04 14.90
N ASP A 101 1.62 11.28 14.00
CA ASP A 101 2.42 12.51 13.93
C ASP A 101 2.25 13.23 12.56
N GLU A 102 2.95 14.34 12.37
CA GLU A 102 2.81 15.18 11.17
C GLU A 102 3.77 14.80 10.05
N ASN A 103 4.86 14.08 10.34
CA ASN A 103 5.98 13.89 9.44
C ASN A 103 5.80 12.63 8.59
N HIS A 104 4.78 12.67 7.73
CA HIS A 104 4.40 11.56 6.84
C HIS A 104 4.19 12.00 5.39
N GLY A 105 4.52 13.26 5.08
CA GLY A 105 4.49 13.79 3.73
C GLY A 105 5.73 13.41 2.93
N PHE A 106 5.57 13.35 1.62
CA PHE A 106 6.70 13.27 0.68
C PHE A 106 6.51 14.32 -0.42
N SER A 107 7.62 14.77 -1.00
CA SER A 107 7.64 15.66 -2.15
C SER A 107 8.83 15.35 -3.05
N PHE A 108 8.57 15.29 -4.36
CA PHE A 108 9.55 15.11 -5.41
C PHE A 108 9.52 16.30 -6.36
N ASP A 109 10.69 16.70 -6.84
CA ASP A 109 10.77 17.52 -8.04
C ASP A 109 10.47 16.66 -9.26
N THR A 110 9.52 17.08 -10.10
CA THR A 110 9.21 16.37 -11.33
C THR A 110 10.39 16.53 -12.31
N PRO A 111 10.94 15.43 -12.85
CA PRO A 111 11.99 15.52 -13.85
C PRO A 111 11.51 16.21 -15.13
N PRO A 112 12.41 16.62 -16.04
CA PRO A 112 12.02 17.11 -17.36
C PRO A 112 11.19 16.09 -18.15
N LEU A 113 9.97 16.48 -18.51
CA LEU A 113 9.04 15.69 -19.32
C LEU A 113 8.71 16.43 -20.62
N SER A 114 8.40 15.67 -21.67
CA SER A 114 7.86 16.19 -22.91
C SER A 114 6.45 16.76 -22.71
N ALA A 115 5.96 17.57 -23.65
CA ALA A 115 4.55 17.94 -23.64
C ALA A 115 3.65 16.72 -23.90
N GLY A 116 2.51 16.66 -23.21
CA GLY A 116 1.54 15.58 -23.35
C GLY A 116 1.08 15.01 -22.01
N GLN A 117 0.39 13.87 -22.09
CA GLN A 117 -0.15 13.18 -20.93
C GLN A 117 0.89 12.26 -20.30
N HIS A 118 0.96 12.33 -18.97
CA HIS A 118 1.86 11.55 -18.14
C HIS A 118 1.10 10.92 -16.97
N GLU A 119 1.65 9.85 -16.43
CA GLU A 119 1.10 9.14 -15.28
C GLU A 119 2.16 8.96 -14.19
N ALA A 120 1.89 9.50 -13.00
CA ALA A 120 2.69 9.30 -11.81
C ALA A 120 2.14 8.14 -10.97
N ARG A 121 3.03 7.25 -10.54
CA ARG A 121 2.78 6.20 -9.54
C ARG A 121 3.81 6.34 -8.42
N VAL A 122 3.34 6.36 -7.18
CA VAL A 122 4.22 6.30 -6.02
C VAL A 122 4.04 4.97 -5.32
N TYR A 123 5.15 4.32 -5.00
CA TYR A 123 5.17 3.05 -4.29
C TYR A 123 5.81 3.26 -2.91
N ALA A 124 5.15 2.79 -1.86
CA ALA A 124 5.77 2.62 -0.56
C ALA A 124 6.66 1.38 -0.59
N VAL A 125 7.86 1.50 -0.01
CA VAL A 125 8.84 0.44 0.09
C VAL A 125 8.73 -0.19 1.48
N HIS A 126 8.51 -1.50 1.52
CA HIS A 126 8.63 -2.28 2.74
C HIS A 126 9.83 -3.22 2.64
N MET A 127 10.70 -3.16 3.65
CA MET A 127 11.85 -4.03 3.80
C MET A 127 11.59 -5.00 4.95
N SER A 128 11.76 -6.30 4.71
CA SER A 128 11.58 -7.34 5.73
C SER A 128 12.67 -8.40 5.65
N GLY A 129 12.76 -9.24 6.69
CA GLY A 129 13.80 -10.28 6.80
C GLY A 129 15.20 -9.69 6.77
N GLU A 130 15.47 -8.70 7.63
CA GLU A 130 16.78 -8.01 7.73
C GLU A 130 17.21 -7.34 6.41
N GLY A 131 16.25 -6.86 5.61
CA GLY A 131 16.49 -6.17 4.35
C GLY A 131 16.61 -7.09 3.13
N GLN A 132 16.52 -8.41 3.30
CA GLN A 132 16.60 -9.39 2.20
C GLN A 132 15.37 -9.35 1.29
N ARG A 133 14.22 -8.90 1.80
CA ARG A 133 12.96 -8.82 1.05
C ARG A 133 12.53 -7.38 0.92
N ARG A 134 12.45 -6.92 -0.33
CA ARG A 134 11.90 -5.60 -0.68
C ARG A 134 10.60 -5.76 -1.44
N THR A 135 9.54 -5.16 -0.92
CA THR A 135 8.21 -5.16 -1.54
C THR A 135 7.78 -3.73 -1.84
N LEU A 136 7.08 -3.55 -2.95
CA LEU A 136 6.54 -2.26 -3.38
C LEU A 136 5.01 -2.32 -3.32
N GLN A 137 4.41 -1.41 -2.56
CA GLN A 137 2.96 -1.24 -2.52
C GLN A 137 2.60 0.08 -3.20
N LEU A 138 1.73 0.05 -4.21
CA LEU A 138 1.18 1.29 -4.78
C LEU A 138 0.40 2.04 -3.69
N ILE A 139 0.68 3.33 -3.50
CA ILE A 139 -0.09 4.17 -2.59
C ILE A 139 -1.18 4.91 -3.36
N GLY A 140 -2.41 4.88 -2.85
CA GLY A 140 -3.57 5.48 -3.50
C GLY A 140 -3.80 4.92 -4.92
N LYS A 141 -4.07 5.82 -5.86
CA LYS A 141 -4.28 5.52 -7.28
C LYS A 141 -3.21 6.24 -8.13
N PRO A 142 -2.93 5.79 -9.36
CA PRO A 142 -2.12 6.55 -10.29
C PRO A 142 -2.69 7.95 -10.51
N PHE A 143 -1.81 8.94 -10.67
CA PHE A 143 -2.18 10.33 -10.90
C PHE A 143 -1.81 10.72 -12.33
N SER A 144 -2.82 10.98 -13.16
CA SER A 144 -2.62 11.47 -14.53
C SER A 144 -2.52 12.99 -14.55
N PHE A 145 -1.57 13.53 -15.29
CA PHE A 145 -1.37 14.96 -15.44
C PHE A 145 -0.85 15.29 -16.83
N ASN A 146 -1.10 16.52 -17.29
CA ASN A 146 -0.67 17.00 -18.60
C ASN A 146 0.47 18.00 -18.45
N ILE A 147 1.50 17.88 -19.29
CA ILE A 147 2.56 18.88 -19.45
C ILE A 147 2.26 19.71 -20.69
N THR A 148 2.19 21.03 -20.53
CA THR A 148 2.00 21.94 -21.67
C THR A 148 3.31 22.14 -22.44
N LYS A 149 3.24 22.73 -23.64
CA LYS A 149 4.44 22.95 -24.47
C LYS A 149 5.44 23.92 -23.83
N ASP A 150 4.94 24.90 -23.07
CA ASP A 150 5.73 25.88 -22.31
C ASP A 150 6.33 25.29 -21.02
N GLU A 151 5.69 24.30 -20.43
CA GLU A 151 6.21 23.57 -19.27
C GLU A 151 7.19 22.44 -19.63
N ALA A 152 7.12 21.96 -20.87
CA ALA A 152 7.97 20.89 -21.37
C ALA A 152 9.45 21.30 -21.27
N ARG A 153 10.23 20.47 -20.58
CA ARG A 153 11.67 20.67 -20.44
C ARG A 153 12.38 19.57 -21.20
N PRO A 154 13.43 19.88 -21.99
CA PRO A 154 14.10 18.89 -22.81
C PRO A 154 14.62 17.75 -21.93
N THR A 155 14.17 16.53 -22.22
CA THR A 155 14.72 15.33 -21.60
C THR A 155 16.12 15.16 -22.16
N VAL A 156 17.16 15.29 -21.32
CA VAL A 156 18.53 15.06 -21.76
C VAL A 156 18.66 13.58 -22.15
N SER A 157 18.49 13.27 -23.42
CA SER A 157 18.92 12.01 -23.99
C SER A 157 20.44 11.98 -23.86
N LYS A 158 20.96 11.23 -22.88
CA LYS A 158 22.36 10.80 -22.87
C LYS A 158 22.60 10.00 -24.16
N HIS A 159 22.95 10.67 -25.24
CA HIS A 159 23.78 10.09 -26.27
C HIS A 159 25.11 9.80 -25.59
N LEU A 160 25.32 8.56 -25.14
CA LEU A 160 26.67 8.04 -24.99
C LEU A 160 27.27 8.13 -26.40
N ASN A 161 28.18 9.08 -26.60
CA ASN A 161 29.05 9.08 -27.75
C ASN A 161 30.00 7.87 -27.57
N PRO A 162 29.98 6.84 -28.43
CA PRO A 162 31.12 5.95 -28.51
C PRO A 162 32.17 6.70 -29.34
N GLU A 163 33.15 7.30 -28.67
CA GLU A 163 34.54 7.48 -29.16
C GLU A 163 35.25 8.56 -28.34
N LYS A 164 36.23 8.15 -27.52
CA LYS A 164 37.63 8.17 -27.94
C LYS A 164 38.45 7.17 -27.13
#